data_AF-A0A1F8KDI4-F1
#
_entry.id   AF-A0A1F8KDI4-F1
#
_cell.length_a   1.000
_cell.length_b   1.000
_cell.length_c   1.000
_cell.angle_alpha   90.00
_cell.angle_beta   90.00
_cell.angle_gamma   90.00
#
_symmetry.space_group_name_H-M   'P 1'
#
loop_
_entity.id
_entity.type
_entity.pdbx_description
1 polymer ?
#
loop_
_entity_poly.entity_id
_entity_poly.type
_entity_poly.pdbx_seq_one_letter_code
_entity_poly.pdbx_strand_id
1 'polypeptide(L)'
;MDNEMLFQAILMALSCHRGRYNRAEKWRLVETVFAVQIPQAQRNPNNPYDRQFREAVSHMRHNGLLIGSDSKGGYWLMEDIDEVLDVAGQFRRRAKDLLHSASKLESTGRSVFGGQRRLF
;
A
#
# COMPACT_ATOMS: atom_id res chain seq x y z
N MET A 1 19.52 -9.74 1.60
CA MET A 1 18.86 -9.51 2.91
C MET A 1 17.77 -10.56 3.01
N ASP A 2 17.77 -11.37 4.06
CA ASP A 2 16.64 -12.28 4.31
C ASP A 2 15.39 -11.48 4.73
N ASN A 3 14.23 -12.16 4.76
CA ASN A 3 12.96 -11.49 5.07
C ASN A 3 12.89 -10.99 6.52
N GLU A 4 13.54 -11.69 7.46
CA GLU A 4 13.51 -11.35 8.88
C GLU A 4 14.28 -10.06 9.15
N MET A 5 15.50 -9.94 8.62
CA MET A 5 16.31 -8.73 8.62
C MET A 5 15.58 -7.56 7.95
N LEU A 6 14.88 -7.82 6.83
CA LEU A 6 14.09 -6.79 6.16
C LEU A 6 12.96 -6.27 7.03
N PHE A 7 12.19 -7.16 7.68
CA PHE A 7 11.11 -6.76 8.57
C PHE A 7 11.64 -5.99 9.78
N GLN A 8 12.75 -6.44 10.36
CA GLN A 8 13.39 -5.74 11.47
C GLN A 8 13.90 -4.35 11.07
N ALA A 9 14.52 -4.22 9.90
CA ALA A 9 14.96 -2.93 9.36
C ALA A 9 13.78 -1.98 9.13
N ILE A 10 12.66 -2.47 8.59
CA ILE A 10 11.43 -1.68 8.41
C ILE A 10 10.87 -1.24 9.77
N LEU A 11 10.81 -2.15 10.76
CA LEU A 11 10.34 -1.83 12.11
C LEU A 11 11.20 -0.77 12.78
N MET A 12 12.53 -0.92 12.71
CA MET A 12 13.47 0.07 13.25
C MET A 12 13.35 1.42 12.54
N ALA A 13 13.18 1.42 11.22
CA ALA A 13 12.97 2.66 10.48
C ALA A 13 11.65 3.34 10.88
N LEU A 14 10.58 2.56 11.10
CA LEU A 14 9.26 3.07 11.47
C LEU A 14 9.09 3.37 12.97
N SER A 15 9.95 2.87 13.85
CA SER A 15 9.78 3.04 15.31
C SER A 15 9.82 4.50 15.75
N CYS A 16 10.47 5.36 14.97
CA CYS A 16 10.53 6.81 15.19
C CYS A 16 9.32 7.57 14.59
N HIS A 17 8.42 6.86 13.91
CA HIS A 17 7.30 7.41 13.13
C HIS A 17 5.98 6.83 13.59
N ARG A 18 5.56 7.22 14.79
CA ARG A 18 4.28 6.84 15.40
C ARG A 18 3.25 7.94 15.22
N GLY A 19 2.05 7.56 14.78
CA GLY A 19 0.94 8.48 14.49
C GLY A 19 1.04 9.15 13.10
N ARG A 20 -0.10 9.37 12.45
CA ARG A 20 -0.22 9.92 11.08
C ARG A 20 0.47 11.26 10.87
N TYR A 21 0.53 12.08 11.91
CA TYR A 21 1.17 13.40 11.85
C TYR A 21 2.69 13.32 11.84
N ASN A 22 3.27 12.21 12.33
CA ASN A 22 4.70 11.92 12.30
C ASN A 22 5.04 10.80 11.30
N ARG A 23 4.36 10.79 10.16
CA ARG A 23 4.62 9.80 9.09
C ARG A 23 5.96 10.05 8.39
N ALA A 24 6.64 8.98 8.05
CA ALA A 24 7.82 9.03 7.22
C ALA A 24 7.48 8.99 5.73
N GLU A 25 8.25 9.72 4.94
CA GLU A 25 8.18 9.67 3.48
C GLU A 25 8.67 8.31 2.98
N LYS A 26 7.93 7.71 2.05
CA LYS A 26 8.22 6.40 1.46
C LYS A 26 9.65 6.29 0.97
N TRP A 27 10.09 7.25 0.15
CA TRP A 27 11.42 7.15 -0.46
C TRP A 27 12.53 7.24 0.58
N ARG A 28 12.34 8.06 1.63
CA ARG A 28 13.25 8.12 2.77
C ARG A 28 13.31 6.79 3.52
N LEU A 29 12.17 6.12 3.73
CA LEU A 29 12.15 4.79 4.34
C LEU A 29 12.84 3.74 3.47
N VAL A 30 12.55 3.71 2.16
CA VAL A 30 13.18 2.77 1.23
C VAL A 30 14.70 2.95 1.24
N GLU A 31 15.19 4.18 1.11
CA GLU A 31 16.62 4.48 1.15
C GLU A 31 17.26 4.07 2.49
N THR A 32 16.56 4.30 3.60
CA THR A 32 17.03 3.92 4.95
C THR A 32 17.10 2.40 5.13
N VAL A 33 16.04 1.68 4.74
CA VAL A 33 15.93 0.22 4.91
C VAL A 33 16.94 -0.54 4.05
N PHE A 34 17.16 -0.10 2.82
CA PHE A 34 18.06 -0.76 1.89
C PHE A 34 19.48 -0.18 1.89
N ALA A 35 19.74 0.88 2.67
CA ALA A 35 21.01 1.59 2.72
C ALA A 35 21.51 2.02 1.32
N VAL A 36 20.61 2.54 0.48
CA VAL A 36 20.89 3.00 -0.88
C VAL A 36 20.41 4.44 -1.06
N GLN A 37 21.04 5.18 -1.97
CA GLN A 37 20.50 6.45 -2.47
C GLN A 37 19.80 6.21 -3.80
N ILE A 38 18.53 6.61 -3.92
CA ILE A 38 17.73 6.40 -5.13
C ILE A 38 17.53 7.77 -5.81
N PRO A 39 18.12 7.98 -7.00
CA PRO A 39 17.93 9.22 -7.76
C PRO A 39 16.45 9.51 -8.01
N GLN A 40 16.06 10.79 -8.01
CA GLN A 40 14.67 11.21 -8.20
C GLN A 40 14.03 10.63 -9.47
N ALA A 41 14.79 10.50 -10.57
CA ALA A 41 14.33 9.92 -11.82
C ALA A 41 13.93 8.42 -11.71
N GLN A 42 14.47 7.71 -10.71
CA GLN A 42 14.19 6.29 -10.46
C GLN A 42 13.12 6.06 -9.38
N ARG A 43 12.59 7.14 -8.79
CA ARG A 43 11.56 7.10 -7.75
C ARG A 43 10.17 6.92 -8.35
N ASN A 44 9.91 5.71 -8.85
CA ASN A 44 8.64 5.32 -9.45
C ASN A 44 8.15 3.95 -8.91
N PRO A 45 6.89 3.56 -9.14
CA PRO A 45 6.32 2.31 -8.61
C PRO A 45 7.00 1.01 -9.09
N ASN A 46 7.80 1.07 -10.16
CA ASN A 46 8.51 -0.09 -10.73
C ASN A 46 9.92 -0.26 -10.14
N ASN A 47 10.36 0.64 -9.24
CA ASN A 47 11.64 0.50 -8.56
C ASN A 47 11.64 -0.81 -7.74
N PRO A 48 12.68 -1.67 -7.86
CA PRO A 48 12.71 -2.97 -7.20
C PRO A 48 12.68 -2.85 -5.66
N TYR A 49 13.36 -1.85 -5.10
CA TYR A 49 13.39 -1.61 -3.65
C TYR A 49 12.03 -1.14 -3.12
N ASP A 50 11.33 -0.27 -3.86
CA ASP A 50 9.96 0.15 -3.52
C ASP A 50 9.00 -1.03 -3.54
N ARG A 51 9.10 -1.89 -4.56
CA ARG A 51 8.25 -3.08 -4.68
C ARG A 51 8.49 -4.04 -3.52
N GLN A 52 9.76 -4.36 -3.23
CA GLN A 52 10.12 -5.23 -2.12
C GLN A 52 9.68 -4.65 -0.77
N PHE A 53 9.83 -3.34 -0.56
CA PHE A 53 9.32 -2.64 0.62
C PHE A 53 7.80 -2.78 0.77
N ARG A 54 7.04 -2.53 -0.31
CA ARG A 54 5.57 -2.63 -0.31
C ARG A 54 5.10 -4.04 -0.03
N GLU A 55 5.74 -5.04 -0.62
CA GLU A 55 5.44 -6.46 -0.38
C GLU A 55 5.71 -6.84 1.08
N ALA A 56 6.85 -6.40 1.65
CA ALA A 56 7.18 -6.62 3.05
C ALA A 56 6.17 -5.95 4.00
N VAL A 57 5.84 -4.67 3.80
CA VAL A 57 4.83 -3.97 4.60
C VAL A 57 3.46 -4.65 4.51
N SER A 58 3.08 -5.12 3.32
CA SER A 58 1.84 -5.87 3.13
C SER A 58 1.84 -7.16 3.96
N HIS A 59 2.95 -7.91 3.94
CA HIS A 59 3.10 -9.12 4.74
C HIS A 59 3.06 -8.82 6.25
N MET A 60 3.74 -7.78 6.71
CA MET A 60 3.73 -7.38 8.12
C MET A 60 2.33 -6.99 8.59
N ARG A 61 1.55 -6.28 7.77
CA ARG A 61 0.14 -5.96 8.06
C ARG A 61 -0.72 -7.21 8.15
N HIS A 62 -0.52 -8.16 7.24
CA HIS A 62 -1.24 -9.43 7.26
C HIS A 62 -0.98 -10.21 8.56
N ASN A 63 0.23 -10.10 9.12
CA ASN A 63 0.62 -10.70 10.40
C ASN A 63 0.28 -9.84 11.63
N GLY A 64 -0.62 -8.86 11.50
CA GLY A 64 -1.17 -8.11 12.63
C GLY A 64 -0.45 -6.81 12.99
N LEU A 65 0.60 -6.43 12.25
CA LEU A 65 1.26 -5.15 12.51
C LEU A 65 0.45 -3.96 11.98
N LEU A 66 0.19 -3.00 12.86
CA LEU A 66 -0.63 -1.83 12.57
C LEU A 66 0.20 -0.72 11.91
N ILE A 67 0.47 -0.88 10.61
CA ILE A 67 1.16 0.13 9.79
C ILE A 67 0.12 0.94 8.99
N GLY A 68 0.09 2.26 9.16
CA GLY A 68 -0.69 3.18 8.32
C GLY A 68 0.02 3.53 7.01
N SER A 69 -0.74 3.89 5.98
CA SER A 69 -0.19 4.47 4.74
C SER A 69 -1.18 5.40 4.06
N ASP A 70 -0.69 6.48 3.44
CA ASP A 70 -1.53 7.42 2.68
C ASP A 70 -1.27 7.39 1.17
N SER A 71 -2.10 8.11 0.40
CA SER A 71 -1.96 8.23 -1.06
C SER A 71 -0.75 9.06 -1.49
N LYS A 72 -0.14 9.83 -0.58
CA LYS A 72 1.07 10.62 -0.83
C LYS A 72 2.34 9.79 -0.63
N GLY A 73 2.21 8.54 -0.20
CA GLY A 73 3.34 7.65 0.06
C GLY A 73 3.98 7.93 1.42
N GLY A 74 3.21 8.26 2.45
CA GLY A 74 3.70 8.24 3.83
C GLY A 74 3.41 6.90 4.51
N TYR A 75 4.28 6.47 5.43
CA TYR A 75 4.08 5.30 6.30
C TYR A 75 4.35 5.66 7.76
N TRP A 76 3.64 5.01 8.68
CA TRP A 76 3.78 5.21 10.13
C TRP A 76 3.26 3.99 10.90
N LEU A 77 3.68 3.84 12.15
CA LEU A 77 3.04 2.93 13.10
C LEU A 77 1.83 3.62 13.71
N MET A 78 0.70 2.93 13.75
CA MET A 78 -0.52 3.49 14.34
C MET A 78 -0.32 3.76 15.82
N GLU A 79 -0.78 4.91 16.29
CA GLU A 79 -0.57 5.39 17.65
C GLU A 79 -1.64 4.90 18.61
N ASP A 80 -2.90 4.92 18.17
CA ASP A 80 -4.10 4.65 18.95
C ASP A 80 -5.19 3.91 18.14
N ILE A 81 -6.29 3.58 18.82
CA ILE A 81 -7.42 2.86 18.22
C ILE A 81 -8.23 3.72 17.24
N ASP A 82 -8.31 5.03 17.45
CA ASP A 82 -9.08 5.92 16.58
C ASP A 82 -8.44 5.98 15.19
N GLU A 83 -7.11 6.03 15.15
CA GLU A 83 -6.34 5.95 13.92
C GLU A 83 -6.51 4.61 13.19
N VAL A 84 -6.54 3.50 13.94
CA VAL A 84 -6.82 2.17 13.38
C VAL A 84 -8.20 2.15 12.73
N LEU A 85 -9.22 2.65 13.42
CA LEU A 85 -10.60 2.70 12.94
C LEU A 85 -10.73 3.62 11.72
N ASP A 86 -10.02 4.74 11.70
CA ASP A 86 -9.97 5.67 10.58
C ASP A 86 -9.37 5.03 9.33
N VAL A 87 -8.23 4.36 9.47
CA VAL A 87 -7.57 3.66 8.35
C VAL A 87 -8.43 2.50 7.87
N ALA A 88 -9.02 1.73 8.78
CA ALA A 88 -9.98 0.68 8.43
C ALA A 88 -11.19 1.25 7.65
N GLY A 89 -11.71 2.40 8.07
CA GLY A 89 -12.77 3.12 7.37
C GLY A 89 -12.38 3.53 5.95
N GLN A 90 -11.14 3.98 5.74
CA GLN A 90 -10.62 4.28 4.41
C GLN A 90 -10.54 3.04 3.52
N PHE A 91 -10.09 1.90 4.05
CA PHE A 91 -10.07 0.65 3.29
C PHE A 91 -11.48 0.18 2.91
N ARG A 92 -12.44 0.26 3.84
CA ARG A 92 -13.85 -0.08 3.55
C ARG A 92 -14.44 0.80 2.45
N ARG A 93 -14.17 2.12 2.47
CA ARG A 93 -14.59 3.04 1.40
C ARG A 93 -14.00 2.66 0.06
N ARG A 94 -12.69 2.43 -0.02
CA ARG A 94 -12.01 1.99 -1.25
C ARG A 94 -12.55 0.66 -1.78
N ALA A 95 -12.83 -0.30 -0.89
CA ALA A 95 -13.43 -1.57 -1.27
C ALA A 95 -14.83 -1.38 -1.88
N LYS A 96 -15.65 -0.50 -1.30
CA LYS A 96 -16.97 -0.15 -1.85
C LYS A 96 -16.87 0.47 -3.24
N ASP A 97 -15.93 1.41 -3.44
CA ASP A 97 -15.70 2.06 -4.73
C ASP A 97 -15.22 1.07 -5.80
N LEU A 98 -14.36 0.12 -5.41
CA LEU A 98 -13.87 -0.94 -6.28
C LEU A 98 -15.01 -1.88 -6.70
N LEU A 99 -15.83 -2.33 -5.74
CA LEU A 99 -16.99 -3.18 -6.02
C LEU A 99 -17.97 -2.50 -6.96
N HIS A 100 -18.26 -1.21 -6.72
CA HIS A 100 -19.11 -0.43 -7.61
C HIS A 100 -18.53 -0.33 -9.03
N SER A 101 -17.23 -0.08 -9.15
CA SER A 101 -16.53 -0.02 -10.44
C SER A 101 -16.56 -1.35 -11.16
N ALA A 102 -16.39 -2.47 -10.44
CA ALA A 102 -16.50 -3.82 -11.00
C ALA A 102 -17.91 -4.09 -11.53
N SER A 103 -18.96 -3.79 -10.77
CA SER A 103 -20.35 -3.93 -11.24
C SER A 103 -20.65 -3.08 -12.47
N LYS A 104 -20.13 -1.85 -12.53
CA LYS A 104 -20.26 -0.99 -13.73
C LYS A 104 -19.55 -1.62 -14.93
N LEU A 105 -18.33 -2.11 -14.74
CA LEU A 105 -17.56 -2.78 -15.79
C LEU A 105 -18.29 -4.02 -16.31
N GLU A 106 -18.87 -4.84 -15.44
CA GLU A 106 -19.68 -6.00 -15.83
C GLU A 106 -20.92 -5.58 -16.63
N SER A 107 -21.64 -4.55 -16.17
CA SER A 107 -22.82 -4.02 -16.87
C SER A 107 -22.45 -3.51 -18.27
N THR A 108 -21.37 -2.72 -18.37
CA THR A 108 -20.88 -2.22 -19.67
C THR A 108 -20.42 -3.37 -20.56
N GLY A 109 -19.66 -4.33 -20.01
CA GLY A 109 -19.21 -5.51 -20.74
C GLY A 109 -20.38 -6.32 -21.30
N ARG A 110 -21.45 -6.53 -20.51
CA ARG A 110 -22.68 -7.19 -20.98
C ARG A 110 -23.38 -6.39 -22.08
N SER A 111 -23.45 -5.06 -21.97
CA SER A 111 -24.05 -4.23 -23.01
C SER A 111 -23.27 -4.25 -24.33
N VAL A 112 -21.93 -4.26 -24.26
CA VAL A 112 -21.06 -4.20 -25.44
C VAL A 112 -20.93 -5.58 -26.10
N PHE A 113 -20.72 -6.63 -25.30
CA PHE A 113 -20.40 -7.98 -25.79
C PHE A 113 -21.59 -8.94 -25.73
N GLY A 114 -22.61 -8.70 -24.89
CA GLY A 114 -23.78 -9.58 -24.76
C GLY A 114 -24.75 -9.51 -25.94
N GLY A 115 -24.63 -8.51 -26.80
CA GLY A 115 -25.36 -8.40 -28.08
C GLY A 115 -24.72 -9.18 -29.23
N GLN A 116 -23.51 -9.72 -29.08
CA GLN A 116 -22.90 -10.60 -30.07
C GLN A 116 -23.55 -11.99 -29.99
N ARG A 117 -24.79 -12.13 -30.47
CA ARG A 117 -25.29 -13.43 -30.93
C ARG A 117 -24.32 -13.89 -32.01
N ARG A 118 -23.55 -14.94 -31.71
CA ARG A 118 -22.79 -15.68 -32.71
C ARG A 118 -23.78 -16.09 -33.82
N LEU A 119 -23.68 -15.44 -34.97
CA LEU A 119 -24.25 -15.91 -36.22
C LEU A 119 -23.36 -17.05 -36.70
N PHE A 120 -23.57 -18.24 -36.12
CA PHE A 120 -23.14 -19.51 -36.68
C PHE A 120 -24.34 -20.43 -36.65
#